data_AF-A0A958GZX6-F1
#
_entry.id   AF-A0A958GZX6-F1
#
_cell.length_a   1.000
_cell.length_b   1.000
_cell.length_c   1.000
_cell.angle_alpha   90.00
_cell.angle_beta   90.00
_cell.angle_gamma   90.00
#
_symmetry.space_group_name_H-M   'P 1'
#
loop_
_entity.id
_entity.type
_entity.pdbx_description
1 polymer ?
#
loop_
_entity_poly.entity_id
_entity_poly.type
_entity_poly.pdbx_seq_one_letter_code
_entity_poly.pdbx_strand_id
1 'polypeptide(L)'
;TTSALGAMSISLIGLANIVGSVTDGRFSGGSHGLVVGHVAPEAAVGGAIGLIEEGDSITIDADTRILQLNISDDEMAQRRAAWQPPAPRYTRGVLSKYAKLVSSSSLGAVTD
;
A
#
# COMPACT_ATOMS: atom_id res chain seq x y z
N THR A 1 11.06 3.04 4.66
CA THR A 1 12.00 3.31 3.54
C THR A 1 12.10 2.16 2.54
N THR A 2 11.24 1.14 2.60
CA THR A 2 11.32 -0.05 1.72
C THR A 2 10.54 0.09 0.40
N SER A 3 9.71 1.13 0.21
CA SER A 3 8.80 1.20 -0.95
C SER A 3 9.50 1.60 -2.26
N ALA A 4 10.52 2.46 -2.23
CA ALA A 4 11.12 3.00 -3.45
C ALA A 4 12.09 2.04 -4.16
N LEU A 5 12.79 1.17 -3.42
CA LEU A 5 13.69 0.19 -4.02
C LEU A 5 12.94 -0.92 -4.75
N GLY A 6 11.72 -1.30 -4.31
CA GLY A 6 10.98 -2.44 -4.86
C GLY A 6 10.70 -2.33 -6.36
N ALA A 7 10.05 -1.24 -6.79
CA ALA A 7 9.70 -1.05 -8.21
C ALA A 7 10.92 -0.87 -9.11
N MET A 8 11.95 -0.15 -8.63
CA MET A 8 13.19 0.03 -9.41
C MET A 8 13.96 -1.29 -9.56
N SER A 9 14.00 -2.12 -8.51
CA SER A 9 14.63 -3.44 -8.57
C SER A 9 13.92 -4.37 -9.56
N ILE A 10 12.59 -4.33 -9.64
CA ILE A 10 11.79 -5.12 -10.62
C ILE A 10 12.12 -4.70 -12.06
N SER A 11 12.31 -3.41 -12.30
CA SER A 11 12.74 -2.91 -13.61
C SER A 11 14.15 -3.37 -13.98
N LEU A 12 15.07 -3.42 -13.03
CA LEU A 12 16.46 -3.83 -13.27
C LEU A 12 16.60 -5.32 -13.62
N ILE A 13 15.68 -6.16 -13.14
CA ILE A 13 15.64 -7.59 -13.47
C ILE A 13 14.77 -7.90 -14.70
N GLY A 14 14.30 -6.88 -15.43
CA GLY A 14 13.56 -7.04 -16.69
C GLY A 14 12.10 -7.49 -16.53
N LEU A 15 11.54 -7.47 -15.32
CA LEU A 15 10.18 -7.95 -15.04
C LEU A 15 9.13 -6.83 -15.01
N ALA A 16 9.56 -5.59 -15.25
CA ALA A 16 8.73 -4.39 -15.30
C ALA A 16 7.43 -4.53 -16.12
N ASN A 17 7.48 -5.29 -17.23
CA ASN A 17 6.33 -5.45 -18.14
C ASN A 17 5.34 -6.55 -17.72
N ILE A 18 5.69 -7.38 -16.73
CA ILE A 18 4.87 -8.53 -16.30
C ILE A 18 4.49 -8.49 -14.82
N VAL A 19 5.05 -7.55 -14.05
CA VAL A 19 4.79 -7.38 -12.62
C VAL A 19 4.20 -6.00 -12.36
N GLY A 20 3.04 -5.96 -11.69
CA GLY A 20 2.46 -4.73 -11.12
C GLY A 20 2.99 -4.48 -9.70
N SER A 21 3.24 -3.22 -9.35
CA SER A 21 3.68 -2.82 -8.01
C SER A 21 2.67 -1.90 -7.34
N VAL A 22 2.25 -2.24 -6.11
CA VAL A 22 1.25 -1.49 -5.35
C VAL A 22 1.80 -1.14 -3.96
N THR A 23 1.59 0.09 -3.49
CA THR A 23 1.98 0.53 -2.14
C THR A 23 1.07 1.63 -1.58
N ASP A 24 0.88 1.65 -0.26
CA ASP A 24 0.27 2.75 0.48
C ASP A 24 1.23 3.94 0.67
N GLY A 25 2.52 3.73 0.45
CA GLY A 25 3.53 4.77 0.37
C GLY A 25 3.63 5.41 -1.02
N ARG A 26 4.85 5.79 -1.40
CA ARG A 26 5.17 6.37 -2.71
C ARG A 26 6.32 5.64 -3.38
N PHE A 27 6.36 5.71 -4.71
CA PHE A 27 7.50 5.34 -5.54
C PHE A 27 8.26 6.59 -6.02
N SER A 28 9.54 6.43 -6.38
CA SER A 28 10.37 7.51 -6.93
C SER A 28 10.92 7.11 -8.30
N GLY A 29 10.59 7.89 -9.34
CA GLY A 29 11.09 7.68 -10.70
C GLY A 29 10.14 6.88 -11.60
N GLY A 30 10.11 7.24 -12.89
CA GLY A 30 9.32 6.57 -13.93
C GLY A 30 9.78 5.13 -14.09
N SER A 31 9.06 4.22 -13.45
CA SER A 31 9.22 2.78 -13.65
C SER A 31 8.48 2.41 -14.94
N HIS A 32 9.10 1.59 -15.78
CA HIS A 32 8.36 0.95 -16.87
C HIS A 32 7.45 -0.11 -16.23
N GLY A 33 6.14 -0.10 -16.50
CA GLY A 33 5.18 -1.05 -15.91
C GLY A 33 4.02 -0.41 -15.13
N LEU A 34 3.13 -1.26 -14.60
CA LEU A 34 1.98 -0.83 -13.77
C LEU A 34 2.44 -0.55 -12.34
N VAL A 35 2.38 0.71 -11.93
CA VAL A 35 2.80 1.15 -10.60
C VAL A 35 1.71 2.01 -9.96
N VAL A 36 1.22 1.58 -8.80
CA VAL A 36 0.16 2.27 -8.04
C VAL A 36 0.69 2.64 -6.66
N GLY A 37 0.78 3.93 -6.38
CA GLY A 37 1.13 4.47 -5.06
C GLY A 37 -0.07 5.12 -4.37
N HIS A 38 0.13 5.56 -3.13
CA HIS A 38 -0.86 6.27 -2.31
C HIS A 38 -2.17 5.49 -2.12
N VAL A 39 -2.13 4.16 -2.07
CA VAL A 39 -3.31 3.36 -1.75
C VAL A 39 -3.83 3.73 -0.36
N ALA A 40 -5.12 4.07 -0.29
CA ALA A 40 -5.80 4.48 0.93
C ALA A 40 -7.11 3.69 1.11
N PRO A 41 -7.48 3.31 2.34
CA PRO A 41 -6.74 3.49 3.59
C PRO A 41 -5.43 2.69 3.64
N GLU A 42 -4.43 3.19 4.36
CA GLU A 42 -3.11 2.56 4.48
C GLU A 42 -3.15 1.27 5.33
N ALA A 43 -2.14 0.42 5.19
CA ALA A 43 -2.08 -0.84 5.95
C ALA A 43 -2.02 -0.60 7.47
N ALA A 44 -1.38 0.49 7.90
CA ALA A 44 -1.20 0.83 9.31
C ALA A 44 -2.53 1.10 10.05
N VAL A 45 -3.60 1.48 9.33
CA VAL A 45 -4.93 1.75 9.88
C VAL A 45 -5.96 0.67 9.52
N GLY A 46 -5.52 -0.47 8.99
CA GLY A 46 -6.40 -1.59 8.64
C GLY A 46 -7.11 -1.42 7.30
N GLY A 47 -6.51 -0.67 6.37
CA GLY A 47 -6.93 -0.65 4.97
C GLY A 47 -6.81 -2.03 4.32
N ALA A 48 -7.53 -2.24 3.21
CA ALA A 48 -7.57 -3.53 2.52
C ALA A 48 -6.17 -4.03 2.11
N ILE A 49 -5.25 -3.10 1.76
CA ILE A 49 -3.84 -3.42 1.45
C ILE A 49 -3.09 -4.10 2.61
N GLY A 50 -3.50 -3.86 3.86
CA GLY A 50 -2.93 -4.51 5.05
C GLY A 50 -3.52 -5.89 5.35
N LEU A 51 -4.52 -6.35 4.58
CA LEU A 51 -5.21 -7.64 4.74
C LEU A 51 -4.86 -8.63 3.62
N ILE A 52 -4.03 -8.22 2.66
CA ILE A 52 -3.57 -9.05 1.55
C ILE A 52 -2.65 -10.15 2.09
N GLU A 53 -2.88 -11.38 1.64
CA GLU A 53 -2.07 -12.55 1.94
C GLU A 53 -1.39 -13.07 0.66
N GLU A 54 -0.30 -13.81 0.82
CA GLU A 54 0.44 -14.37 -0.31
C GLU A 54 -0.45 -15.34 -1.11
N GLY A 55 -0.49 -15.16 -2.43
CA GLY A 55 -1.33 -15.95 -3.33
C GLY A 55 -2.71 -15.34 -3.62
N ASP A 56 -3.09 -14.24 -2.98
CA ASP A 56 -4.30 -13.50 -3.34
C ASP A 56 -4.22 -12.95 -4.77
N SER A 57 -5.35 -13.02 -5.48
CA SER A 57 -5.47 -12.42 -6.81
C SER A 57 -5.84 -10.93 -6.70
N ILE A 58 -5.13 -10.09 -7.45
CA ILE A 58 -5.35 -8.64 -7.50
C ILE A 58 -5.54 -8.21 -8.95
N THR A 59 -6.60 -7.44 -9.21
CA THR A 59 -6.86 -6.82 -10.51
C THR A 59 -6.41 -5.35 -10.47
N ILE A 60 -5.55 -4.98 -11.42
CA ILE A 60 -5.16 -3.59 -11.70
C ILE A 60 -5.64 -3.26 -13.11
N ASP A 61 -6.65 -2.42 -13.21
CA ASP A 61 -7.22 -1.98 -14.48
C ASP A 61 -7.16 -0.44 -14.55
N ALA A 62 -6.30 0.06 -15.43
CA ALA A 62 -6.10 1.49 -15.63
C ALA A 62 -7.24 2.14 -16.45
N ASP A 63 -7.90 1.38 -17.31
CA ASP A 63 -8.97 1.87 -18.19
C ASP A 63 -10.24 2.10 -17.38
N THR A 64 -10.61 1.13 -16.54
CA THR A 64 -11.76 1.25 -15.63
C THR A 64 -11.40 1.97 -14.32
N ARG A 65 -10.10 2.20 -14.08
CA ARG A 65 -9.53 2.82 -12.86
C ARG A 65 -9.87 2.03 -11.60
N ILE A 66 -9.73 0.71 -11.68
CA ILE A 66 -10.01 -0.24 -10.60
C ILE A 66 -8.71 -0.84 -10.10
N LEU A 67 -8.55 -0.86 -8.78
CA LEU A 67 -7.59 -1.68 -8.05
C LEU A 67 -8.39 -2.55 -7.07
N GLN A 68 -8.46 -3.85 -7.33
CA GLN A 68 -9.35 -4.76 -6.60
C GLN A 68 -8.61 -5.99 -6.07
N LEU A 69 -8.83 -6.30 -4.80
CA LEU A 69 -8.47 -7.58 -4.19
C LEU A 69 -9.60 -8.58 -4.43
N ASN A 70 -9.31 -9.72 -5.07
CA ASN A 70 -10.30 -10.69 -5.53
C ASN A 70 -10.55 -11.77 -4.47
N ILE A 71 -11.03 -11.35 -3.28
CA ILE A 71 -11.47 -12.25 -2.21
C ILE A 71 -12.96 -12.01 -1.92
N SER A 72 -13.60 -12.98 -1.27
CA SER A 72 -15.00 -12.84 -0.86
C SER A 72 -15.18 -11.81 0.26
N ASP A 73 -16.36 -11.22 0.37
CA ASP A 73 -16.68 -10.29 1.47
C ASP A 73 -16.57 -10.97 2.85
N ASP A 74 -16.92 -12.26 2.94
CA ASP A 74 -16.81 -13.05 4.16
C ASP A 74 -15.34 -13.21 4.60
N GLU A 75 -14.45 -13.53 3.64
CA GLU A 75 -13.02 -13.65 3.91
C GLU A 75 -12.40 -12.30 4.28
N MET A 76 -12.77 -11.24 3.57
CA MET A 76 -12.37 -9.87 3.90
C MET A 76 -12.79 -9.49 5.33
N ALA A 77 -14.03 -9.83 5.72
CA ALA A 77 -14.54 -9.56 7.06
C ALA A 77 -13.79 -10.38 8.13
N GLN A 78 -13.49 -11.64 7.86
CA GLN A 78 -12.70 -12.50 8.76
C GLN A 78 -11.28 -11.95 8.97
N ARG A 79 -10.58 -11.60 7.89
CA ARG A 79 -9.22 -11.03 7.98
C ARG A 79 -9.24 -9.68 8.68
N ARG A 80 -10.24 -8.84 8.42
CA ARG A 80 -10.42 -7.56 9.12
C ARG A 80 -10.67 -7.74 10.61
N ALA A 81 -11.43 -8.76 11.01
CA ALA A 81 -11.69 -9.06 12.42
C ALA A 81 -10.44 -9.59 13.15
N ALA A 82 -9.56 -10.31 12.44
CA ALA A 82 -8.29 -10.80 12.97
C ALA A 82 -7.18 -9.73 12.99
N TRP A 83 -7.34 -8.63 12.26
CA TRP A 83 -6.32 -7.60 12.11
C TRP A 83 -6.04 -6.87 13.41
N GLN A 84 -4.75 -6.66 13.69
CA GLN A 84 -4.27 -5.85 14.81
C GLN A 84 -3.31 -4.79 14.31
N PRO A 85 -3.43 -3.53 14.81
CA PRO A 85 -2.55 -2.47 14.40
C PRO A 85 -1.08 -2.81 14.76
N PRO A 86 -0.14 -2.66 13.81
CA PRO A 86 1.26 -2.90 14.09
C PRO A 86 1.80 -1.91 15.13
N ALA A 87 2.75 -2.36 15.95
CA ALA A 87 3.40 -1.49 16.92
C ALA A 87 4.14 -0.34 16.21
N PRO A 88 4.02 0.93 16.68
CA PRO A 88 4.72 2.05 16.07
C PRO A 88 6.23 1.85 16.10
N ARG A 89 6.88 1.92 14.94
CA ARG A 89 8.35 1.81 14.84
C ARG A 89 9.10 2.91 15.59
N TYR A 90 8.50 4.10 15.67
CA TYR A 90 9.06 5.26 16.37
C TYR A 90 8.09 5.73 17.44
N THR A 91 8.46 5.51 18.70
CA THR A 91 7.61 5.85 19.87
C THR A 91 7.89 7.24 20.44
N ARG A 92 8.94 7.91 19.97
CA ARG A 92 9.37 9.26 20.40
C ARG A 92 9.90 10.09 19.23
N GLY A 93 10.10 11.39 19.47
CA GLY A 93 10.66 12.32 18.48
C GLY A 93 9.67 12.77 17.40
N VAL A 94 10.20 13.41 16.36
CA VAL A 94 9.38 14.02 15.29
C VAL A 94 8.51 13.01 14.54
N LEU A 95 9.02 11.81 14.28
CA LEU A 95 8.27 10.76 13.58
C LEU A 95 7.10 10.23 14.40
N SER A 96 7.24 10.19 15.73
CA SER A 96 6.11 9.83 16.61
C SER A 96 5.03 10.90 16.62
N LYS A 97 5.40 12.19 16.54
CA LYS A 97 4.42 13.28 16.41
C LYS A 97 3.71 13.22 15.06
N TYR A 98 4.47 13.08 13.98
CA TYR A 98 3.94 12.97 12.63
C TYR A 98 2.94 11.81 12.51
N ALA A 99 3.32 10.61 12.93
CA ALA A 99 2.45 9.42 12.85
C ALA A 99 1.14 9.56 13.67
N LYS A 100 1.10 10.45 14.67
CA LYS A 100 -0.11 10.72 15.47
C LYS A 100 -1.04 11.77 14.86
N LEU A 101 -0.51 12.64 14.00
CA LEU A 101 -1.22 13.82 13.49
C LEU A 101 -1.54 13.73 12.00
N VAL A 102 -0.76 12.96 11.25
CA VAL A 102 -0.89 12.90 9.79
C VAL A 102 -2.24 12.32 9.37
N SER A 103 -2.88 12.98 8.41
CA SER A 103 -4.09 12.50 7.75
C SER A 103 -3.78 11.43 6.70
N SER A 104 -4.82 10.78 6.17
CA SER A 104 -4.67 9.89 5.02
C SER A 104 -4.01 10.59 3.82
N SER A 105 -3.31 9.82 2.99
CA SER A 105 -2.76 10.27 1.69
C SER A 105 -3.84 10.79 0.75
N SER A 106 -5.08 10.28 0.85
CA SER A 106 -6.23 10.78 0.08
C SER A 106 -6.63 12.21 0.45
N LEU A 107 -6.23 12.69 1.63
CA LEU A 107 -6.43 14.06 2.13
C LEU A 107 -5.17 14.92 2.01
N GLY A 108 -4.10 14.41 1.38
CA GLY A 108 -2.85 15.15 1.19
C GLY A 108 -1.84 15.00 2.33
N ALA A 109 -2.04 14.06 3.26
CA ALA A 109 -1.13 13.82 4.40
C ALA A 109 -0.83 15.09 5.23
N VAL A 110 -1.88 15.88 5.52
CA VAL A 110 -1.80 17.09 6.33
C VAL A 110 -1.66 16.74 7.82
N THR A 111 -1.15 17.66 8.64
CA THR A 111 -0.80 17.42 10.05
C THR A 111 -1.33 18.48 11.01
N ASP A 112 -2.18 19.37 10.54
CA ASP A 112 -2.76 20.52 11.25
C ASP A 112 -4.18 20.27 11.78
#